data_AF-C7P998-F1
#
_entry.id   AF-C7P998-F1
#
_cell.length_a   1.000
_cell.length_b   1.000
_cell.length_c   1.000
_cell.angle_alpha   90.00
_cell.angle_beta   90.00
_cell.angle_gamma   90.00
#
_symmetry.space_group_name_H-M   'P 1'
#
loop_
_entity.id
_entity.type
_entity.pdbx_description
1 polymer ?
#
loop_
_entity_poly.entity_id
_entity_poly.type
_entity_poly.pdbx_seq_one_letter_code
_entity_poly.pdbx_strand_id
1 'polypeptide(L)'
;MFIDEIIGNLKGNEFLNAALLTKSNKNRLYYAVKQPDGNIKVVLPFVFQNKNFLKLSEYKEGIEGATQRVIEEIKNEIIKKNRFLPLAGYFGRIYKALYEPLTVVNCDLNIGYDLWRADKYNYIEGDKIYLMLRMIFKESEAKDIAKQINEICYDLDKFIKNIPIDLLIEEAKNIINQKYLRNKLDELGLVCFIANNSRPARKYTDVRRHYRIAGPKEVNIPFECPEELEPVEIELKYGKKVKGLGIKKGEIFIITGRNAQGKTTLLQAIDSGRDDHLIGDGREFIITTKSLSKASTGSMEMSGQDISLFFQKLPPGIKGTSQAVYGTASGSMYMAYQIQRAIKNKIKLILIDEDNSAVNLLVSGVLSKWFEGVKSLAEIIIKERKKLGDSSFVIVTSSLDLLTALGDRAIYLEDHKAKYLDLGLFREELGRYYLELASRFIGIKNER
;
A
#
# COMPACT_ATOMS: atom_id res chain seq x y z
N MET A 1 40.13 -2.01 0.54
CA MET A 1 41.24 -1.35 -0.16
C MET A 1 40.69 -0.29 -1.10
N PHE A 2 39.94 -0.68 -2.14
CA PHE A 2 39.42 0.28 -3.12
C PHE A 2 38.55 1.43 -2.54
N ILE A 3 37.64 1.16 -1.59
CA ILE A 3 36.85 2.22 -0.93
C ILE A 3 37.71 3.15 -0.07
N ASP A 4 38.80 2.66 0.52
CA ASP A 4 39.68 3.45 1.38
C ASP A 4 40.50 4.44 0.54
N GLU A 5 40.91 4.03 -0.66
CA GLU A 5 41.58 4.88 -1.64
C GLU A 5 40.65 5.99 -2.13
N ILE A 6 39.39 5.67 -2.47
CA ILE A 6 38.39 6.68 -2.85
C ILE A 6 38.21 7.69 -1.72
N ILE A 7 37.98 7.24 -0.47
CA ILE A 7 37.84 8.12 0.69
C ILE A 7 39.12 8.94 0.94
N GLY A 8 40.30 8.34 0.74
CA GLY A 8 41.59 9.02 0.84
C GLY A 8 41.73 10.18 -0.16
N ASN A 9 41.22 10.01 -1.37
CA ASN A 9 41.17 11.05 -2.40
C ASN A 9 40.04 12.09 -2.18
N LEU A 10 39.03 11.74 -1.37
CA LEU A 10 37.96 12.66 -0.94
C LEU A 10 38.32 13.46 0.32
N LYS A 11 39.56 13.37 0.82
CA LYS A 11 40.02 14.20 1.96
C LYS A 11 39.83 15.69 1.62
N GLY A 12 39.03 16.37 2.44
CA GLY A 12 38.65 17.78 2.25
C GLY A 12 37.29 18.00 1.58
N ASN A 13 36.58 16.95 1.15
CA ASN A 13 35.18 17.06 0.76
C ASN A 13 34.32 17.38 2.00
N GLU A 14 33.78 18.60 2.03
CA GLU A 14 32.99 19.11 3.17
C GLU A 14 31.60 18.45 3.31
N PHE A 15 31.12 17.80 2.25
CA PHE A 15 29.82 17.14 2.21
C PHE A 15 29.87 15.72 2.77
N LEU A 16 31.06 15.11 2.89
CA LEU A 16 31.19 13.73 3.32
C LEU A 16 30.79 13.58 4.80
N ASN A 17 29.86 12.68 5.11
CA ASN A 17 29.45 12.44 6.49
C ASN A 17 30.50 11.59 7.24
N ALA A 18 31.56 12.24 7.73
CA ALA A 18 32.65 11.57 8.43
C ALA A 18 32.19 10.78 9.67
N ALA A 19 31.09 11.16 10.32
CA ALA A 19 30.57 10.47 11.50
C ALA A 19 30.13 9.03 11.19
N LEU A 20 29.75 8.73 9.95
CA LEU A 20 29.36 7.38 9.52
C LEU A 20 30.52 6.57 8.92
N LEU A 21 31.69 7.18 8.70
CA LEU A 21 32.88 6.53 8.14
C LEU A 21 33.73 5.80 9.19
N THR A 22 33.08 4.96 9.99
CA THR A 22 33.73 4.16 11.03
C THR A 22 34.11 2.77 10.51
N LYS A 23 35.10 2.13 11.16
CA LYS A 23 35.47 0.74 10.86
C LYS A 23 34.28 -0.23 10.97
N SER A 24 33.36 0.01 11.89
CA SER A 24 32.17 -0.84 12.10
C SER A 24 31.11 -0.69 10.99
N ASN A 25 31.06 0.47 10.33
CA ASN A 25 30.12 0.75 9.25
C ASN A 25 30.66 0.36 7.86
N LYS A 26 31.97 0.17 7.73
CA LYS A 26 32.61 -0.26 6.49
C LYS A 26 32.06 -1.61 6.01
N ASN A 27 31.77 -1.71 4.71
CA ASN A 27 31.15 -2.88 4.07
C ASN A 27 29.74 -3.23 4.57
N ARG A 28 29.14 -2.38 5.42
CA ARG A 28 27.75 -2.50 5.89
C ARG A 28 26.91 -1.32 5.41
N LEU A 29 27.37 -0.10 5.67
CA LEU A 29 26.71 1.15 5.26
C LEU A 29 27.38 1.79 4.04
N TYR A 30 28.71 1.75 3.98
CA TYR A 30 29.48 2.31 2.88
C TYR A 30 30.45 1.28 2.32
N TYR A 31 30.59 1.26 0.99
CA TYR A 31 31.42 0.29 0.27
C TYR A 31 31.65 0.73 -1.18
N ALA A 32 32.67 0.15 -1.81
CA ALA A 32 32.85 0.18 -3.26
C ALA A 32 33.01 -1.25 -3.78
N VAL A 33 32.26 -1.61 -4.82
CA VAL A 33 32.25 -2.97 -5.36
C VAL A 33 32.01 -2.99 -6.87
N LYS A 34 32.79 -3.79 -7.59
CA LYS A 34 32.62 -4.00 -9.03
C LYS A 34 31.33 -4.76 -9.31
N GLN A 35 30.55 -4.25 -10.26
CA GLN A 35 29.27 -4.80 -10.71
C GLN A 35 29.49 -5.76 -11.89
N PRO A 36 28.50 -6.62 -12.22
CA PRO A 36 28.63 -7.59 -13.33
C PRO A 36 28.90 -6.98 -14.70
N ASP A 37 28.48 -5.72 -14.92
CA ASP A 37 28.72 -4.96 -16.14
C ASP A 37 30.11 -4.28 -16.17
N GLY A 38 30.95 -4.52 -15.16
CA GLY A 38 32.29 -3.97 -15.04
C GLY A 38 32.36 -2.61 -14.32
N ASN A 39 31.24 -1.93 -14.13
CA ASN A 39 31.18 -0.63 -13.45
C ASN A 39 31.47 -0.76 -11.95
N ILE A 40 31.88 0.33 -11.31
CA ILE A 40 32.07 0.38 -9.86
C ILE A 40 30.84 1.01 -9.21
N LYS A 41 30.18 0.26 -8.31
CA LYS A 41 29.20 0.83 -7.40
C LYS A 41 29.88 1.36 -6.15
N VAL A 42 29.67 2.63 -5.83
CA VAL A 42 30.15 3.29 -4.62
C VAL A 42 28.94 3.75 -3.80
N VAL A 43 28.90 3.37 -2.53
CA VAL A 43 27.88 3.80 -1.58
C VAL A 43 28.57 4.58 -0.47
N LEU A 44 28.21 5.86 -0.31
CA LEU A 44 28.81 6.77 0.66
C LEU A 44 27.75 7.70 1.27
N PRO A 45 27.90 8.07 2.55
CA PRO A 45 27.00 9.01 3.22
C PRO A 45 27.44 10.46 3.02
N PHE A 46 26.49 11.34 2.71
CA PHE A 46 26.72 12.78 2.51
C PHE A 46 25.76 13.62 3.34
N VAL A 47 26.16 14.85 3.62
CA VAL A 47 25.39 15.88 4.33
C VAL A 47 25.46 17.17 3.54
N PHE A 48 24.30 17.76 3.25
CA PHE A 48 24.18 19.04 2.56
C PHE A 48 23.47 20.04 3.47
N GLN A 49 23.96 21.27 3.54
CA GLN A 49 23.40 22.31 4.40
C GLN A 49 22.53 23.27 3.60
N ASN A 50 21.31 23.49 4.08
CA ASN A 50 20.38 24.49 3.56
C ASN A 50 19.65 25.18 4.72
N LYS A 51 20.02 26.43 5.01
CA LYS A 51 19.41 27.23 6.10
C LYS A 51 17.89 27.35 5.98
N ASN A 52 17.33 27.24 4.76
CA ASN A 52 15.89 27.28 4.57
C ASN A 52 15.17 26.08 5.21
N PHE A 53 15.84 24.94 5.43
CA PHE A 53 15.25 23.78 6.12
C PHE A 53 14.87 24.08 7.58
N LEU A 54 15.42 25.13 8.20
CA LEU A 54 14.98 25.57 9.53
C LEU A 54 13.49 25.94 9.57
N LYS A 55 12.91 26.37 8.44
CA LYS A 55 11.47 26.64 8.32
C LYS A 55 10.61 25.39 8.42
N LEU A 56 11.19 24.19 8.24
CA LEU A 56 10.49 22.91 8.40
C LEU A 56 10.36 22.48 9.87
N SER A 57 11.02 23.16 10.81
CA SER A 57 10.98 22.83 12.24
C SER A 57 9.55 22.85 12.83
N GLU A 58 8.70 23.74 12.34
CA GLU A 58 7.27 23.81 12.68
C GLU A 58 6.47 22.59 12.17
N TYR A 59 6.99 21.90 11.15
CA TYR A 59 6.35 20.77 10.47
C TYR A 59 7.10 19.46 10.69
N LYS A 60 7.86 19.34 11.80
CA LYS A 60 8.69 18.17 12.12
C LYS A 60 7.95 16.83 12.07
N GLU A 61 6.64 16.83 12.33
CA GLU A 61 5.78 15.64 12.29
C GLU A 61 5.57 15.07 10.87
N GLY A 62 5.91 15.82 9.82
CA GLY A 62 5.85 15.38 8.42
C GLY A 62 7.15 15.59 7.66
N ILE A 63 8.28 15.72 8.36
CA ILE A 63 9.58 16.05 7.77
C ILE A 63 10.05 15.01 6.74
N GLU A 64 9.59 13.77 6.85
CA GLU A 64 9.87 12.71 5.88
C GLU A 64 9.25 13.01 4.51
N GLY A 65 8.13 13.74 4.44
CA GLY A 65 7.52 14.18 3.18
C GLY A 65 8.41 15.19 2.46
N ALA A 66 8.90 16.20 3.20
CA ALA A 66 9.88 17.15 2.70
C ALA A 66 11.17 16.45 2.24
N THR A 67 11.66 15.48 3.03
CA THR A 67 12.85 14.69 2.67
C THR A 67 12.63 13.91 1.38
N GLN A 68 11.53 13.16 1.28
CA GLN A 68 11.22 12.39 0.08
C GLN A 68 11.08 13.32 -1.13
N ARG A 69 10.47 14.50 -0.96
CA ARG A 69 10.35 15.49 -2.04
C ARG A 69 11.71 15.96 -2.54
N VAL A 70 12.69 16.22 -1.67
CA VAL A 70 14.07 16.55 -2.11
C VAL A 70 14.65 15.42 -2.96
N ILE A 71 14.49 14.16 -2.54
CA ILE A 71 14.95 12.99 -3.29
C ILE A 71 14.28 12.91 -4.66
N GLU A 72 12.96 13.09 -4.72
CA GLU A 72 12.21 13.06 -5.97
C GLU A 72 12.56 14.22 -6.91
N GLU A 73 12.88 15.41 -6.39
CA GLU A 73 13.40 16.52 -7.22
C GLU A 73 14.78 16.19 -7.81
N ILE A 74 15.66 15.53 -7.05
CA ILE A 74 16.96 15.06 -7.59
C ILE A 74 16.73 14.01 -8.69
N LYS A 75 15.83 13.03 -8.47
CA LYS A 75 15.47 12.03 -9.50
C LYS A 75 14.83 12.67 -10.73
N ASN A 76 14.03 13.71 -10.55
CA ASN A 76 13.42 14.45 -11.64
C ASN A 76 14.48 15.16 -12.50
N GLU A 77 15.53 15.76 -11.89
CA GLU A 77 16.67 16.31 -12.63
C GLU A 77 17.49 15.23 -13.36
N ILE A 78 17.64 14.05 -12.75
CA ILE A 78 18.25 12.89 -13.41
C ILE A 78 17.46 12.56 -14.68
N ILE A 79 16.16 12.31 -14.56
CA ILE A 79 15.33 11.78 -15.65
C ILE A 79 15.09 12.82 -16.75
N LYS A 80 14.77 14.08 -16.39
CA LYS A 80 14.36 15.11 -17.36
C LYS A 80 15.52 15.89 -17.95
N LYS A 81 16.62 16.03 -17.23
CA LYS A 81 17.76 16.87 -17.62
C LYS A 81 19.08 16.11 -17.73
N ASN A 82 19.10 14.80 -17.51
CA ASN A 82 20.31 13.97 -17.56
C ASN A 82 21.43 14.48 -16.63
N ARG A 83 21.07 15.07 -15.49
CA ARG A 83 22.03 15.51 -14.46
C ARG A 83 22.33 14.38 -13.48
N PHE A 84 23.44 14.49 -12.74
CA PHE A 84 23.81 13.53 -11.68
C PHE A 84 23.88 12.06 -12.14
N LEU A 85 24.34 11.80 -13.37
CA LEU A 85 24.26 10.49 -14.03
C LEU A 85 24.80 9.30 -13.21
N PRO A 86 25.87 9.42 -12.40
CA PRO A 86 26.29 8.34 -11.51
C PRO A 86 25.22 7.86 -10.54
N LEU A 87 24.33 8.75 -10.05
CA LEU A 87 23.19 8.37 -9.23
C LEU A 87 22.16 7.54 -10.01
N ALA A 88 22.16 7.61 -11.33
CA ALA A 88 21.25 6.87 -12.21
C ALA A 88 21.87 5.60 -12.79
N GLY A 89 23.11 5.28 -12.42
CA GLY A 89 23.85 4.25 -13.12
C GLY A 89 24.14 4.56 -14.58
N TYR A 90 24.17 5.84 -14.97
CA TYR A 90 24.14 6.30 -16.37
C TYR A 90 23.01 5.63 -17.18
N PHE A 91 21.87 5.37 -16.54
CA PHE A 91 20.71 4.66 -17.09
C PHE A 91 20.97 3.20 -17.50
N GLY A 92 22.01 2.56 -16.95
CA GLY A 92 22.19 1.12 -17.07
C GLY A 92 20.96 0.38 -16.55
N ARG A 93 20.43 -0.58 -17.32
CA ARG A 93 19.14 -1.25 -17.04
C ARG A 93 19.07 -1.86 -15.63
N ILE A 94 20.20 -2.37 -15.12
CA ILE A 94 20.30 -2.99 -13.79
C ILE A 94 20.25 -1.98 -12.62
N TYR A 95 20.33 -0.68 -12.90
CA TYR A 95 20.35 0.40 -11.90
C TYR A 95 19.06 1.22 -11.83
N LYS A 96 17.98 0.75 -12.50
CA LYS A 96 16.69 1.46 -12.55
C LYS A 96 16.15 1.84 -11.17
N ALA A 97 16.37 1.00 -10.15
CA ALA A 97 15.95 1.26 -8.78
C ALA A 97 16.55 2.54 -8.16
N LEU A 98 17.69 3.02 -8.65
CA LEU A 98 18.36 4.21 -8.09
C LEU A 98 17.64 5.51 -8.43
N TYR A 99 17.00 5.59 -9.59
CA TYR A 99 16.36 6.81 -10.09
C TYR A 99 14.85 6.67 -10.31
N GLU A 100 14.26 5.50 -10.12
CA GLU A 100 12.83 5.30 -10.27
C GLU A 100 12.04 6.23 -9.31
N PRO A 101 11.04 6.99 -9.84
CA PRO A 101 10.21 7.84 -9.00
C PRO A 101 9.42 7.04 -7.96
N LEU A 102 9.36 7.54 -6.74
CA LEU A 102 8.65 6.90 -5.64
C LEU A 102 7.89 7.94 -4.81
N THR A 103 6.57 7.80 -4.80
CA THR A 103 5.64 8.69 -4.10
C THR A 103 5.27 8.18 -2.70
N VAL A 104 5.51 6.90 -2.38
CA VAL A 104 5.29 6.38 -1.03
C VAL A 104 6.41 6.85 -0.11
N VAL A 105 6.04 7.45 1.02
CA VAL A 105 6.98 7.98 2.01
C VAL A 105 7.18 6.96 3.14
N ASN A 106 6.10 6.60 3.84
CA ASN A 106 6.15 5.64 4.94
C ASN A 106 5.43 4.35 4.56
N CYS A 107 6.15 3.22 4.59
CA CYS A 107 5.58 1.89 4.41
C CYS A 107 6.15 0.91 5.46
N ASP A 108 5.27 0.27 6.22
CA ASP A 108 5.66 -0.66 7.29
C ASP A 108 6.23 -1.98 6.73
N LEU A 109 6.08 -2.22 5.43
CA LEU A 109 6.65 -3.37 4.75
C LEU A 109 8.02 -3.02 4.18
N ASN A 110 8.92 -4.00 4.17
CA ASN A 110 10.24 -3.88 3.53
C ASN A 110 10.17 -3.95 1.98
N ILE A 111 9.07 -3.46 1.39
CA ILE A 111 8.86 -3.40 -0.05
C ILE A 111 9.59 -2.17 -0.59
N GLY A 112 10.26 -2.33 -1.74
CA GLY A 112 11.02 -1.25 -2.37
C GLY A 112 12.24 -0.79 -1.57
N TYR A 113 12.85 -1.68 -0.77
CA TYR A 113 14.06 -1.39 0.03
C TYR A 113 15.29 -1.02 -0.82
N ASP A 114 15.27 -1.43 -2.09
CA ASP A 114 16.28 -1.16 -3.10
C ASP A 114 16.08 0.21 -3.77
N LEU A 115 14.89 0.80 -3.65
CA LEU A 115 14.57 2.14 -4.16
C LEU A 115 15.16 3.23 -3.27
N TRP A 116 15.57 4.34 -3.88
CA TRP A 116 16.02 5.51 -3.12
C TRP A 116 14.82 6.27 -2.54
N ARG A 117 14.79 6.42 -1.21
CA ARG A 117 13.67 7.02 -0.48
C ARG A 117 14.11 7.64 0.84
N ALA A 118 13.23 8.43 1.46
CA ALA A 118 13.36 8.89 2.82
C ALA A 118 13.34 7.69 3.78
N ASP A 119 14.33 7.62 4.67
CA ASP A 119 14.50 6.57 5.65
C ASP A 119 15.51 7.00 6.73
N LYS A 120 15.96 6.07 7.57
CA LYS A 120 16.96 6.35 8.62
C LYS A 120 18.33 6.84 8.12
N TYR A 121 18.63 6.74 6.83
CA TYR A 121 19.88 7.22 6.23
C TYR A 121 19.67 8.36 5.22
N ASN A 122 18.41 8.66 4.91
CA ASN A 122 18.00 9.74 4.02
C ASN A 122 16.95 10.57 4.76
N TYR A 123 17.36 11.65 5.42
CA TYR A 123 16.49 12.45 6.29
C TYR A 123 16.96 13.90 6.38
N ILE A 124 16.01 14.80 6.66
CA ILE A 124 16.30 16.18 7.05
C ILE A 124 16.31 16.28 8.58
N GLU A 125 17.33 16.94 9.12
CA GLU A 125 17.42 17.29 10.54
C GLU A 125 18.04 18.70 10.67
N GLY A 126 17.35 19.59 11.36
CA GLY A 126 17.77 20.99 11.49
C GLY A 126 17.87 21.68 10.13
N ASP A 127 19.05 22.21 9.81
CA ASP A 127 19.36 22.87 8.55
C ASP A 127 20.09 21.96 7.55
N LYS A 128 20.09 20.64 7.78
CA LYS A 128 20.85 19.67 7.00
C LYS A 128 19.95 18.58 6.42
N ILE A 129 20.32 18.09 5.24
CA ILE A 129 19.83 16.83 4.70
C ILE A 129 20.97 15.82 4.64
N TYR A 130 20.71 14.64 5.16
CA TYR A 130 21.58 13.48 5.16
C TYR A 130 21.13 12.56 4.03
N LEU A 131 22.04 12.13 3.16
CA LEU A 131 21.73 11.27 2.02
C LEU A 131 22.73 10.12 1.91
N MET A 132 22.23 8.90 1.75
CA MET A 132 23.03 7.73 1.42
C MET A 132 23.05 7.55 -0.09
N LEU A 133 24.07 8.13 -0.75
CA LEU A 133 24.15 8.12 -2.20
C LEU A 133 24.73 6.78 -2.68
N ARG A 134 24.00 6.15 -3.60
CA ARG A 134 24.42 4.95 -4.33
C ARG A 134 24.77 5.39 -5.75
N MET A 135 26.06 5.45 -6.05
CA MET A 135 26.58 5.94 -7.31
C MET A 135 27.25 4.81 -8.09
N ILE A 136 27.17 4.85 -9.41
CA ILE A 136 27.86 3.93 -10.30
C ILE A 136 28.82 4.73 -11.18
N PHE A 137 30.05 4.26 -11.31
CA PHE A 137 31.09 4.88 -12.11
C PHE A 137 31.60 3.90 -13.16
N LYS A 138 31.88 4.40 -14.36
CA LYS A 138 32.46 3.58 -15.45
C LYS A 138 33.97 3.44 -15.29
N GLU A 139 34.57 4.38 -14.57
CA GLU A 139 35.98 4.49 -14.27
C GLU A 139 36.39 3.42 -13.25
N SER A 140 37.59 2.88 -13.44
CA SER A 140 38.21 1.93 -12.52
C SER A 140 39.17 2.57 -11.53
N GLU A 141 39.60 3.80 -11.78
CA GLU A 141 40.60 4.49 -10.96
C GLU A 141 39.97 5.27 -9.82
N ALA A 142 40.43 5.03 -8.60
CA ALA A 142 39.88 5.65 -7.39
C ALA A 142 39.93 7.19 -7.42
N LYS A 143 40.97 7.75 -8.06
CA LYS A 143 41.17 9.21 -8.18
C LYS A 143 40.11 9.86 -9.08
N ASP A 144 39.77 9.23 -10.21
CA ASP A 144 38.78 9.75 -11.14
C ASP A 144 37.36 9.62 -10.57
N ILE A 145 37.07 8.50 -9.91
CA ILE A 145 35.82 8.32 -9.16
C ILE A 145 35.67 9.43 -8.09
N ALA A 146 36.72 9.67 -7.29
CA ALA A 146 36.69 10.72 -6.27
C ALA A 146 36.47 12.12 -6.86
N LYS A 147 37.09 12.42 -8.02
CA LYS A 147 36.86 13.68 -8.75
C LYS A 147 35.40 13.85 -9.14
N GLN A 148 34.78 12.84 -9.75
CA GLN A 148 33.36 12.89 -10.14
C GLN A 148 32.42 12.98 -8.93
N ILE A 149 32.74 12.30 -7.82
CA ILE A 149 32.00 12.43 -6.57
C ILE A 149 32.03 13.90 -6.10
N ASN A 150 33.20 14.55 -6.10
CA ASN A 150 33.32 15.95 -5.70
C ASN A 150 32.45 16.86 -6.60
N GLU A 151 32.56 16.72 -7.92
CA GLU A 151 31.77 17.52 -8.88
C GLU A 151 30.27 17.36 -8.63
N ILE A 152 29.79 16.13 -8.47
CA ILE A 152 28.37 15.84 -8.19
C ILE A 152 27.93 16.42 -6.85
N CYS A 153 28.77 16.37 -5.82
CA CYS A 153 28.40 16.92 -4.51
C CYS A 153 28.21 18.44 -4.56
N TYR A 154 29.09 19.19 -5.23
CA TYR A 154 28.91 20.63 -5.40
C TYR A 154 27.66 20.97 -6.23
N ASP A 155 27.39 20.21 -7.29
CA ASP A 155 26.19 20.40 -8.11
C ASP A 155 24.90 20.05 -7.34
N LEU A 156 24.93 19.01 -6.51
CA LEU A 156 23.82 18.62 -5.63
C LEU A 156 23.58 19.68 -4.56
N ASP A 157 24.63 20.19 -3.90
CA ASP A 157 24.52 21.26 -2.91
C ASP A 157 23.84 22.51 -3.50
N LYS A 158 24.33 22.97 -4.66
CA LYS A 158 23.72 24.09 -5.38
C LYS A 158 22.27 23.80 -5.77
N PHE A 159 21.97 22.58 -6.21
CA PHE A 159 20.61 22.21 -6.58
C PHE A 159 19.66 22.19 -5.35
N ILE A 160 20.05 21.52 -4.27
CA ILE A 160 19.27 21.39 -3.04
C ILE A 160 18.97 22.76 -2.43
N LYS A 161 19.94 23.70 -2.47
CA LYS A 161 19.74 25.08 -2.01
C LYS A 161 18.69 25.86 -2.81
N ASN A 162 18.49 25.50 -4.08
CA ASN A 162 17.54 26.14 -4.99
C ASN A 162 16.16 25.47 -5.03
N ILE A 163 15.95 24.35 -4.33
CA ILE A 163 14.62 23.75 -4.22
C ILE A 163 13.72 24.72 -3.43
N PRO A 164 12.56 25.12 -3.99
CA PRO A 164 11.64 26.03 -3.31
C PRO A 164 11.21 25.46 -1.95
N ILE A 165 11.43 26.21 -0.87
CA ILE A 165 11.10 25.74 0.47
C ILE A 165 9.60 25.53 0.67
N ASP A 166 8.76 26.32 -0.01
CA ASP A 166 7.31 26.19 0.09
C ASP A 166 6.82 24.84 -0.44
N LEU A 167 7.46 24.29 -1.48
CA LEU A 167 7.18 22.93 -1.97
C LEU A 167 7.43 21.88 -0.88
N LEU A 168 8.50 22.03 -0.10
CA LEU A 168 8.84 21.12 0.98
C LEU A 168 7.90 21.27 2.18
N ILE A 169 7.49 22.50 2.49
CA ILE A 169 6.51 22.80 3.53
C ILE A 169 5.15 22.17 3.19
N GLU A 170 4.68 22.31 1.95
CA GLU A 170 3.41 21.71 1.53
C GLU A 170 3.44 20.18 1.62
N GLU A 171 4.56 19.54 1.30
CA GLU A 171 4.71 18.10 1.49
C GLU A 171 4.73 17.69 2.96
N ALA A 172 5.39 18.47 3.83
CA ALA A 172 5.36 18.20 5.26
C ALA A 172 3.93 18.34 5.82
N LYS A 173 3.19 19.39 5.41
CA LYS A 173 1.78 19.57 5.77
C LYS A 173 0.91 18.42 5.27
N ASN A 174 1.12 17.97 4.02
CA ASN A 174 0.42 16.83 3.44
C ASN A 174 0.59 15.57 4.30
N ILE A 175 1.81 15.19 4.66
CA ILE A 175 2.05 14.02 5.53
C ILE A 175 1.42 14.21 6.91
N ILE A 176 1.48 15.41 7.48
CA ILE A 176 0.83 15.70 8.76
C ILE A 176 -0.70 15.52 8.65
N ASN A 177 -1.32 15.98 7.56
CA ASN A 177 -2.74 15.79 7.32
C ASN A 177 -3.13 14.31 7.21
N GLN A 178 -2.34 13.50 6.52
CA GLN A 178 -2.58 12.06 6.40
C GLN A 178 -2.52 11.37 7.75
N LYS A 179 -1.49 11.67 8.55
CA LYS A 179 -1.36 11.16 9.92
C LYS A 179 -2.50 11.63 10.82
N TYR A 180 -2.83 12.92 10.76
CA TYR A 180 -3.94 13.50 11.53
C TYR A 180 -5.26 12.81 11.21
N LEU A 181 -5.59 12.69 9.92
CA LEU A 181 -6.81 12.04 9.45
C LEU A 181 -6.87 10.57 9.87
N ARG A 182 -5.74 9.86 9.78
CA ARG A 182 -5.63 8.45 10.20
C ARG A 182 -5.90 8.28 11.70
N ASN A 183 -5.39 9.20 12.52
CA ASN A 183 -5.63 9.21 13.96
C ASN A 183 -7.09 9.56 14.31
N LYS A 184 -7.76 10.38 13.48
CA LYS A 184 -9.17 10.75 13.66
C LYS A 184 -10.16 9.67 13.24
N LEU A 185 -9.77 8.69 12.42
CA LEU A 185 -10.68 7.62 11.96
C LEU A 185 -11.45 6.97 13.12
N ASP A 186 -10.76 6.68 14.23
CA ASP A 186 -11.41 6.01 15.35
C ASP A 186 -12.49 6.86 16.03
N GLU A 187 -12.20 8.13 16.26
CA GLU A 187 -13.12 9.10 16.87
C GLU A 187 -14.35 9.34 15.97
N LEU A 188 -14.15 9.28 14.66
CA LEU A 188 -15.21 9.43 13.65
C LEU A 188 -16.02 8.14 13.44
N GLY A 189 -15.71 7.05 14.15
CA GLY A 189 -16.38 5.76 13.97
C GLY A 189 -16.05 5.07 12.63
N LEU A 190 -14.91 5.42 12.01
CA LEU A 190 -14.48 4.92 10.71
C LEU A 190 -13.27 3.97 10.82
N VAL A 191 -13.08 3.14 9.80
CA VAL A 191 -11.87 2.32 9.60
C VAL A 191 -11.13 2.67 8.31
N CYS A 192 -11.80 3.32 7.37
CA CYS A 192 -11.23 3.82 6.13
C CYS A 192 -11.99 5.08 5.68
N PHE A 193 -11.28 6.02 5.08
CA PHE A 193 -11.82 7.19 4.40
C PHE A 193 -11.22 7.30 3.01
N ILE A 194 -12.06 7.51 2.00
CA ILE A 194 -11.67 7.69 0.59
C ILE A 194 -12.16 9.06 0.16
N ALA A 195 -11.26 10.04 0.10
CA ALA A 195 -11.62 11.39 -0.37
C ALA A 195 -12.10 11.36 -1.82
N ASN A 196 -13.06 12.23 -2.15
CA ASN A 196 -13.38 12.55 -3.53
C ASN A 196 -12.15 13.07 -4.26
N ASN A 197 -12.10 12.90 -5.58
CA ASN A 197 -10.94 13.13 -6.44
C ASN A 197 -9.73 12.22 -6.22
N SER A 198 -9.80 11.22 -5.33
CA SER A 198 -8.73 10.23 -5.19
C SER A 198 -8.57 9.41 -6.47
N ARG A 199 -7.35 9.03 -6.82
CA ARG A 199 -6.97 8.42 -8.09
C ARG A 199 -6.28 7.06 -7.88
N PRO A 200 -7.04 5.96 -7.74
CA PRO A 200 -6.52 4.68 -7.26
C PRO A 200 -5.70 3.89 -8.29
N ALA A 201 -5.81 4.15 -9.60
CA ALA A 201 -5.19 3.31 -10.63
C ALA A 201 -3.66 3.42 -10.68
N ARG A 202 -2.96 2.28 -10.82
CA ARG A 202 -1.48 2.21 -10.71
C ARG A 202 -0.75 1.71 -11.96
N LYS A 203 0.41 2.32 -12.24
CA LYS A 203 1.37 1.97 -13.29
C LYS A 203 2.53 1.22 -12.65
N TYR A 204 2.68 -0.05 -13.03
CA TYR A 204 3.74 -0.92 -12.54
C TYR A 204 4.98 -0.79 -13.42
N THR A 205 6.15 -1.00 -12.82
CA THR A 205 7.43 -1.08 -13.53
C THR A 205 8.23 -2.29 -13.03
N ASP A 206 9.34 -2.60 -13.71
CA ASP A 206 10.19 -3.74 -13.35
C ASP A 206 10.80 -3.63 -11.94
N VAL A 207 10.79 -2.45 -11.34
CA VAL A 207 11.28 -2.19 -9.98
C VAL A 207 10.14 -1.88 -9.00
N ARG A 208 9.03 -1.27 -9.46
CA ARG A 208 7.82 -1.03 -8.66
C ARG A 208 6.71 -2.00 -9.05
N ARG A 209 6.91 -3.28 -8.69
CA ARG A 209 6.00 -4.38 -9.04
C ARG A 209 4.82 -4.57 -8.08
N HIS A 210 4.83 -3.86 -6.95
CA HIS A 210 3.81 -4.00 -5.92
C HIS A 210 2.91 -2.75 -5.88
N TYR A 211 1.59 -2.93 -5.81
CA TYR A 211 0.61 -1.84 -5.93
C TYR A 211 0.79 -0.73 -4.88
N ARG A 212 1.28 -1.06 -3.68
CA ARG A 212 1.60 -0.08 -2.64
C ARG A 212 2.62 0.96 -3.12
N ILE A 213 3.72 0.50 -3.73
CA ILE A 213 4.81 1.38 -4.21
C ILE A 213 4.69 1.79 -5.68
N ALA A 214 3.75 1.22 -6.43
CA ALA A 214 3.52 1.59 -7.83
C ALA A 214 3.05 3.06 -7.94
N GLY A 215 3.37 3.70 -9.07
CA GLY A 215 3.02 5.10 -9.31
C GLY A 215 1.61 5.27 -9.92
N PRO A 216 1.09 6.49 -9.98
CA PRO A 216 -0.21 6.75 -10.62
C PRO A 216 -0.18 6.40 -12.11
N LYS A 217 -1.30 5.88 -12.64
CA LYS A 217 -1.52 5.84 -14.10
C LYS A 217 -1.77 7.25 -14.64
N GLU A 218 -1.41 7.47 -15.90
CA GLU A 218 -1.71 8.69 -16.64
C GLU A 218 -3.22 8.90 -16.79
N VAL A 219 -3.93 7.86 -17.28
CA VAL A 219 -5.40 7.80 -17.26
C VAL A 219 -5.84 7.20 -15.94
N ASN A 220 -6.42 8.03 -15.08
CA ASN A 220 -6.84 7.64 -13.74
C ASN A 220 -8.14 8.37 -13.38
N ILE A 221 -9.26 7.66 -13.48
CA ILE A 221 -10.58 8.21 -13.22
C ILE A 221 -10.69 8.51 -11.72
N PRO A 222 -11.05 9.74 -11.31
CA PRO A 222 -11.21 10.08 -9.92
C PRO A 222 -12.36 9.29 -9.28
N PHE A 223 -12.15 8.86 -8.04
CA PHE A 223 -13.20 8.33 -7.18
C PHE A 223 -14.07 9.50 -6.70
N GLU A 224 -15.38 9.34 -6.84
CA GLU A 224 -16.38 10.23 -6.28
C GLU A 224 -17.36 9.40 -5.45
N CYS A 225 -17.58 9.79 -4.20
CA CYS A 225 -18.54 9.14 -3.32
C CYS A 225 -19.97 9.47 -3.80
N PRO A 226 -20.83 8.46 -4.08
CA PRO A 226 -22.26 8.70 -4.29
C PRO A 226 -22.89 9.43 -3.10
N GLU A 227 -23.77 10.41 -3.37
CA GLU A 227 -24.40 11.22 -2.31
C GLU A 227 -25.34 10.38 -1.43
N GLU A 228 -25.91 9.30 -1.99
CA GLU A 228 -26.75 8.32 -1.29
C GLU A 228 -26.01 7.57 -0.17
N LEU A 229 -24.67 7.58 -0.18
CA LEU A 229 -23.85 6.99 0.87
C LEU A 229 -23.51 7.96 2.02
N GLU A 230 -24.10 9.16 2.01
CA GLU A 230 -23.89 10.20 3.02
C GLU A 230 -22.39 10.51 3.19
N PRO A 231 -21.72 11.03 2.15
CA PRO A 231 -20.30 11.35 2.20
C PRO A 231 -19.96 12.23 3.41
N VAL A 232 -18.92 11.85 4.13
CA VAL A 232 -18.46 12.56 5.33
C VAL A 232 -17.51 13.69 4.93
N GLU A 233 -17.59 14.81 5.63
CA GLU A 233 -16.69 15.95 5.46
C GLU A 233 -15.76 16.04 6.67
N ILE A 234 -14.44 16.04 6.44
CA ILE A 234 -13.43 16.04 7.50
C ILE A 234 -12.51 17.25 7.33
N GLU A 235 -12.34 18.02 8.40
CA GLU A 235 -11.39 19.12 8.46
C GLU A 235 -9.96 18.60 8.62
N LEU A 236 -9.04 19.06 7.77
CA LEU A 236 -7.63 18.73 7.84
C LEU A 236 -6.89 19.63 8.85
N LYS A 237 -5.78 19.15 9.42
CA LYS A 237 -4.92 19.97 10.31
C LYS A 237 -4.35 21.20 9.60
N TYR A 238 -4.06 21.06 8.30
CA TYR A 238 -3.65 22.13 7.41
C TYR A 238 -4.50 22.11 6.14
N GLY A 239 -5.02 23.26 5.72
CA GLY A 239 -5.79 23.38 4.48
C GLY A 239 -7.30 23.34 4.70
N LYS A 240 -8.04 22.89 3.68
CA LYS A 240 -9.50 22.88 3.67
C LYS A 240 -10.07 21.54 4.15
N LYS A 241 -11.39 21.47 4.23
CA LYS A 241 -12.13 20.23 4.45
C LYS A 241 -12.07 19.33 3.22
N VAL A 242 -12.07 18.02 3.45
CA VAL A 242 -12.15 16.97 2.43
C VAL A 242 -13.45 16.19 2.59
N LYS A 243 -14.20 16.05 1.50
CA LYS A 243 -15.44 15.26 1.44
C LYS A 243 -15.14 13.90 0.80
N GLY A 244 -15.74 12.83 1.29
CA GLY A 244 -15.49 11.49 0.75
C GLY A 244 -16.28 10.36 1.40
N LEU A 245 -15.99 9.13 0.98
CA LEU A 245 -16.61 7.93 1.53
C LEU A 245 -15.94 7.54 2.86
N GLY A 246 -16.71 7.49 3.94
CA GLY A 246 -16.29 6.87 5.19
C GLY A 246 -16.80 5.44 5.33
N ILE A 247 -15.91 4.46 5.49
CA ILE A 247 -16.25 3.07 5.82
C ILE A 247 -16.29 2.94 7.35
N LYS A 248 -17.45 2.57 7.88
CA LYS A 248 -17.80 2.58 9.30
C LYS A 248 -17.23 1.35 10.02
N LYS A 249 -17.02 1.46 11.33
CA LYS A 249 -16.65 0.33 12.19
C LYS A 249 -17.76 -0.73 12.23
N GLY A 250 -17.38 -2.01 12.14
CA GLY A 250 -18.31 -3.15 12.15
C GLY A 250 -19.12 -3.32 10.86
N GLU A 251 -18.86 -2.49 9.85
CA GLU A 251 -19.57 -2.50 8.56
C GLU A 251 -19.04 -3.59 7.63
N ILE A 252 -19.92 -4.24 6.90
CA ILE A 252 -19.62 -5.05 5.71
C ILE A 252 -19.93 -4.19 4.49
N PHE A 253 -18.89 -3.57 3.94
CA PHE A 253 -18.97 -2.72 2.77
C PHE A 253 -18.65 -3.51 1.50
N ILE A 254 -19.55 -3.49 0.52
CA ILE A 254 -19.38 -4.24 -0.73
C ILE A 254 -18.90 -3.31 -1.86
N ILE A 255 -17.92 -3.79 -2.61
CA ILE A 255 -17.49 -3.20 -3.87
C ILE A 255 -17.75 -4.23 -4.97
N THR A 256 -18.78 -4.00 -5.78
CA THR A 256 -19.17 -4.93 -6.85
C THR A 256 -19.08 -4.30 -8.23
N GLY A 257 -19.48 -5.04 -9.26
CA GLY A 257 -19.48 -4.60 -10.65
C GLY A 257 -18.89 -5.64 -11.59
N ARG A 258 -18.97 -5.36 -12.89
CA ARG A 258 -18.53 -6.29 -13.94
C ARG A 258 -17.00 -6.44 -13.98
N ASN A 259 -16.54 -7.38 -14.81
CA ASN A 259 -15.11 -7.61 -15.05
C ASN A 259 -14.44 -6.33 -15.54
N ALA A 260 -13.18 -6.14 -15.13
CA ALA A 260 -12.33 -5.01 -15.52
C ALA A 260 -12.84 -3.60 -15.13
N GLN A 261 -13.79 -3.47 -14.21
CA GLN A 261 -14.30 -2.15 -13.78
C GLN A 261 -13.48 -1.44 -12.68
N GLY A 262 -12.41 -2.07 -12.17
CA GLY A 262 -11.49 -1.44 -11.20
C GLY A 262 -11.72 -1.82 -9.73
N LYS A 263 -12.47 -2.89 -9.43
CA LYS A 263 -12.82 -3.29 -8.06
C LYS A 263 -11.58 -3.63 -7.22
N THR A 264 -10.75 -4.53 -7.73
CA THR A 264 -9.45 -4.89 -7.11
C THR A 264 -8.52 -3.69 -7.01
N THR A 265 -8.58 -2.74 -7.96
CA THR A 265 -7.79 -1.51 -7.91
C THR A 265 -8.22 -0.62 -6.74
N LEU A 266 -9.53 -0.46 -6.50
CA LEU A 266 -10.03 0.29 -5.35
C LEU A 266 -9.69 -0.42 -4.02
N LEU A 267 -9.82 -1.75 -3.96
CA LEU A 267 -9.43 -2.53 -2.78
C LEU A 267 -7.93 -2.41 -2.47
N GLN A 268 -7.08 -2.47 -3.50
CA GLN A 268 -5.64 -2.25 -3.36
C GLN A 268 -5.32 -0.82 -2.90
N ALA A 269 -6.09 0.17 -3.35
CA ALA A 269 -5.95 1.54 -2.90
C ALA A 269 -6.29 1.68 -1.40
N ILE A 270 -7.39 1.06 -0.95
CA ILE A 270 -7.78 0.95 0.47
C ILE A 270 -6.66 0.30 1.29
N ASP A 271 -6.08 -0.81 0.81
CA ASP A 271 -4.95 -1.47 1.49
C ASP A 271 -3.75 -0.52 1.64
N SER A 272 -3.38 0.16 0.54
CA SER A 272 -2.29 1.14 0.55
C SER A 272 -2.58 2.39 1.38
N GLY A 273 -3.82 2.68 1.77
CA GLY A 273 -4.15 3.84 2.62
C GLY A 273 -3.56 3.78 4.04
N ARG A 274 -2.90 2.67 4.37
CA ARG A 274 -2.03 2.55 5.54
C ARG A 274 -0.72 3.32 5.39
N ASP A 275 -0.29 3.59 4.17
CA ASP A 275 0.95 4.29 3.86
C ASP A 275 0.70 5.79 3.70
N ASP A 276 1.76 6.58 3.88
CA ASP A 276 1.72 8.01 3.57
C ASP A 276 2.29 8.25 2.17
N HIS A 277 1.65 9.14 1.40
CA HIS A 277 1.97 9.41 -0.01
C HIS A 277 2.29 10.89 -0.26
N LEU A 278 3.24 11.18 -1.14
CA LEU A 278 3.52 12.53 -1.61
C LEU A 278 2.37 13.11 -2.44
N ILE A 279 2.31 14.44 -2.51
CA ILE A 279 1.41 15.17 -3.40
C ILE A 279 1.67 14.74 -4.86
N GLY A 280 0.59 14.38 -5.56
CA GLY A 280 0.59 13.91 -6.95
C GLY A 280 0.49 12.38 -7.08
N ASP A 281 0.49 11.62 -5.99
CA ASP A 281 0.23 10.17 -6.00
C ASP A 281 -1.24 9.86 -6.34
N GLY A 282 -2.16 10.68 -5.84
CA GLY A 282 -3.60 10.46 -5.95
C GLY A 282 -4.22 9.57 -4.87
N ARG A 283 -3.44 8.94 -3.98
CA ARG A 283 -3.96 8.23 -2.79
C ARG A 283 -3.69 8.97 -1.48
N GLU A 284 -3.25 10.21 -1.54
CA GLU A 284 -2.89 11.01 -0.36
C GLU A 284 -4.01 11.01 0.67
N PHE A 285 -5.26 11.06 0.23
CA PHE A 285 -6.43 11.04 1.11
C PHE A 285 -7.31 9.79 0.97
N ILE A 286 -6.70 8.67 0.56
CA ILE A 286 -7.22 7.33 0.85
C ILE A 286 -6.53 6.89 2.13
N ILE A 287 -7.21 7.04 3.26
CA ILE A 287 -6.64 6.81 4.59
C ILE A 287 -7.32 5.62 5.23
N THR A 288 -6.51 4.63 5.62
CA THR A 288 -6.99 3.38 6.21
C THR A 288 -6.29 3.12 7.53
N THR A 289 -7.03 2.55 8.48
CA THR A 289 -6.48 2.08 9.75
C THR A 289 -5.28 1.15 9.54
N LYS A 290 -4.25 1.29 10.39
CA LYS A 290 -3.10 0.36 10.39
C LYS A 290 -3.51 -1.06 10.83
N SER A 291 -4.61 -1.20 11.58
CA SER A 291 -5.18 -2.49 12.01
C SER A 291 -5.99 -3.13 10.88
N LEU A 292 -5.27 -3.66 9.90
CA LEU A 292 -5.83 -4.25 8.68
C LEU A 292 -5.24 -5.63 8.39
N SER A 293 -6.09 -6.56 7.98
CA SER A 293 -5.69 -7.86 7.44
C SER A 293 -6.35 -8.09 6.09
N LYS A 294 -5.70 -8.88 5.23
CA LYS A 294 -6.26 -9.36 3.97
C LYS A 294 -6.40 -10.88 4.10
N ALA A 295 -7.54 -11.41 3.68
CA ALA A 295 -7.76 -12.85 3.61
C ALA A 295 -7.81 -13.28 2.14
N SER A 296 -7.03 -14.30 1.80
CA SER A 296 -6.97 -14.89 0.46
C SER A 296 -6.81 -16.40 0.53
N THR A 297 -7.15 -17.09 -0.55
CA THR A 297 -6.83 -18.51 -0.70
C THR A 297 -5.32 -18.74 -0.84
N GLY A 298 -4.84 -19.95 -0.55
CA GLY A 298 -3.43 -20.30 -0.59
C GLY A 298 -3.16 -21.68 0.02
N SER A 299 -1.90 -22.01 0.26
CA SER A 299 -1.50 -23.23 0.95
C SER A 299 -0.58 -22.90 2.13
N MET A 300 -0.71 -23.67 3.21
CA MET A 300 0.11 -23.52 4.41
C MET A 300 0.14 -24.85 5.16
N GLU A 301 1.30 -25.23 5.70
CA GLU A 301 1.36 -26.31 6.68
C GLU A 301 0.89 -25.78 8.03
N MET A 302 -0.21 -26.35 8.55
CA MET A 302 -0.78 -25.95 9.83
C MET A 302 -0.12 -26.69 11.00
N SER A 303 0.12 -25.96 12.08
CA SER A 303 0.80 -26.39 13.30
C SER A 303 0.10 -25.83 14.55
N GLY A 304 -1.21 -26.11 14.67
CA GLY A 304 -2.05 -25.67 15.78
C GLY A 304 -2.85 -24.40 15.48
N GLN A 305 -3.13 -24.11 14.21
CA GLN A 305 -3.98 -22.97 13.84
C GLN A 305 -5.46 -23.26 14.09
N ASP A 306 -6.20 -22.21 14.47
CA ASP A 306 -7.63 -22.23 14.75
C ASP A 306 -8.42 -21.80 13.50
N ILE A 307 -9.38 -22.62 13.10
CA ILE A 307 -10.35 -22.41 12.02
C ILE A 307 -11.79 -22.67 12.48
N SER A 308 -12.02 -22.74 13.79
CA SER A 308 -13.29 -23.18 14.40
C SER A 308 -14.49 -22.26 14.15
N LEU A 309 -14.25 -21.02 13.70
CA LEU A 309 -15.31 -20.13 13.23
C LEU A 309 -16.03 -20.70 11.99
N PHE A 310 -15.30 -21.36 11.10
CA PHE A 310 -15.83 -21.93 9.86
C PHE A 310 -16.01 -23.44 9.95
N PHE A 311 -15.09 -24.15 10.59
CA PHE A 311 -15.08 -25.63 10.62
C PHE A 311 -15.56 -26.17 11.95
N GLN A 312 -16.62 -26.98 11.92
CA GLN A 312 -17.08 -27.77 13.07
C GLN A 312 -16.35 -29.10 13.15
N LYS A 313 -15.99 -29.69 12.00
CA LYS A 313 -15.27 -30.95 11.90
C LYS A 313 -14.16 -30.84 10.86
N LEU A 314 -13.05 -31.54 11.10
CA LEU A 314 -11.93 -31.58 10.15
C LEU A 314 -12.17 -32.62 9.06
N PRO A 315 -11.69 -32.37 7.82
CA PRO A 315 -11.67 -33.38 6.77
C PRO A 315 -10.85 -34.61 7.17
N PRO A 316 -11.18 -35.82 6.66
CA PRO A 316 -10.33 -37.00 6.84
C PRO A 316 -8.89 -36.74 6.39
N GLY A 317 -7.91 -37.24 7.15
CA GLY A 317 -6.49 -37.06 6.88
C GLY A 317 -5.85 -35.81 7.50
N ILE A 318 -6.65 -34.86 8.00
CA ILE A 318 -6.17 -33.72 8.79
C ILE A 318 -6.21 -34.07 10.28
N LYS A 319 -5.13 -33.76 11.02
CA LYS A 319 -4.99 -34.08 12.44
C LYS A 319 -5.45 -32.92 13.34
N GLY A 320 -5.84 -33.25 14.57
CA GLY A 320 -6.18 -32.27 15.61
C GLY A 320 -7.68 -31.97 15.72
N THR A 321 -8.01 -30.73 16.08
CA THR A 321 -9.40 -30.21 16.15
C THR A 321 -9.52 -28.92 15.35
N SER A 322 -10.73 -28.40 15.13
CA SER A 322 -10.88 -27.12 14.43
C SER A 322 -10.27 -25.93 15.18
N GLN A 323 -10.01 -26.04 16.49
CA GLN A 323 -9.28 -25.04 17.27
C GLN A 323 -7.76 -25.19 17.20
N ALA A 324 -7.27 -26.36 16.79
CA ALA A 324 -5.84 -26.67 16.71
C ALA A 324 -5.58 -27.69 15.60
N VAL A 325 -5.45 -27.19 14.37
CA VAL A 325 -5.27 -28.00 13.16
C VAL A 325 -3.81 -28.29 12.90
N TYR A 326 -3.51 -29.54 12.55
CA TYR A 326 -2.18 -29.99 12.15
C TYR A 326 -2.23 -30.69 10.79
N GLY A 327 -1.40 -30.23 9.85
CA GLY A 327 -1.30 -30.77 8.49
C GLY A 327 -1.47 -29.71 7.39
N THR A 328 -1.40 -30.12 6.14
CA THR A 328 -1.46 -29.22 4.99
C THR A 328 -2.87 -28.64 4.78
N ALA A 329 -3.00 -27.32 4.89
CA ALA A 329 -4.24 -26.60 4.66
C ALA A 329 -4.65 -26.59 3.18
N SER A 330 -5.93 -26.81 2.92
CA SER A 330 -6.54 -26.40 1.66
C SER A 330 -6.69 -24.88 1.57
N GLY A 331 -7.02 -24.37 0.38
CA GLY A 331 -7.30 -22.96 0.14
C GLY A 331 -8.31 -22.34 1.11
N SER A 332 -9.42 -23.04 1.36
CA SER A 332 -10.45 -22.59 2.29
C SER A 332 -10.00 -22.64 3.75
N MET A 333 -9.20 -23.63 4.15
CA MET A 333 -8.68 -23.71 5.52
C MET A 333 -7.67 -22.58 5.81
N TYR A 334 -6.79 -22.26 4.86
CA TYR A 334 -5.85 -21.15 5.00
C TYR A 334 -6.58 -19.81 5.09
N MET A 335 -7.59 -19.58 4.25
CA MET A 335 -8.41 -18.37 4.30
C MET A 335 -9.23 -18.28 5.60
N ALA A 336 -9.81 -19.39 6.06
CA ALA A 336 -10.55 -19.46 7.32
C ALA A 336 -9.66 -19.11 8.52
N TYR A 337 -8.42 -19.61 8.54
CA TYR A 337 -7.44 -19.24 9.56
C TYR A 337 -7.13 -17.75 9.55
N GLN A 338 -6.93 -17.14 8.38
CA GLN A 338 -6.65 -15.70 8.28
C GLN A 338 -7.78 -14.86 8.86
N ILE A 339 -9.04 -15.18 8.54
CA ILE A 339 -10.21 -14.48 9.08
C ILE A 339 -10.35 -14.72 10.59
N GLN A 340 -10.27 -15.98 11.04
CA GLN A 340 -10.33 -16.35 12.47
C GLN A 340 -9.25 -15.62 13.29
N ARG A 341 -8.02 -15.60 12.79
CA ARG A 341 -6.90 -14.88 13.42
C ARG A 341 -7.14 -13.39 13.46
N ALA A 342 -7.65 -12.80 12.37
CA ALA A 342 -7.94 -11.37 12.32
C ALA A 342 -9.00 -10.97 13.35
N ILE A 343 -10.10 -11.73 13.44
CA ILE A 343 -11.16 -11.50 14.44
C ILE A 343 -10.63 -11.68 15.87
N LYS A 344 -9.90 -12.77 16.14
CA LYS A 344 -9.31 -13.04 17.46
C LYS A 344 -8.35 -11.94 17.92
N ASN A 345 -7.59 -11.38 16.99
CA ASN A 345 -6.66 -10.28 17.24
C ASN A 345 -7.32 -8.90 17.18
N LYS A 346 -8.66 -8.83 17.08
CA LYS A 346 -9.45 -7.58 17.03
C LYS A 346 -8.97 -6.64 15.92
N ILE A 347 -8.68 -7.21 14.75
CA ILE A 347 -8.32 -6.44 13.55
C ILE A 347 -9.54 -5.61 13.13
N LYS A 348 -9.33 -4.30 12.91
CA LYS A 348 -10.43 -3.35 12.66
C LYS A 348 -11.03 -3.49 11.26
N LEU A 349 -10.21 -3.84 10.27
CA LEU A 349 -10.63 -4.00 8.87
C LEU A 349 -10.06 -5.27 8.23
N ILE A 350 -10.92 -6.08 7.63
CA ILE A 350 -10.56 -7.27 6.88
C ILE A 350 -10.92 -7.06 5.40
N LEU A 351 -9.94 -7.21 4.52
CA LEU A 351 -10.13 -7.10 3.06
C LEU A 351 -10.28 -8.48 2.44
N ILE A 352 -11.30 -8.64 1.58
CA ILE A 352 -11.55 -9.88 0.82
C ILE A 352 -11.74 -9.51 -0.65
N ASP A 353 -11.12 -10.30 -1.53
CA ASP A 353 -11.18 -10.14 -2.98
C ASP A 353 -11.63 -11.45 -3.60
N GLU A 354 -12.81 -11.51 -4.21
CA GLU A 354 -13.40 -12.73 -4.80
C GLU A 354 -12.40 -13.44 -5.71
N ASP A 355 -11.68 -12.70 -6.57
CA ASP A 355 -10.72 -13.24 -7.53
C ASP A 355 -9.55 -13.99 -6.88
N ASN A 356 -9.27 -13.72 -5.59
CA ASN A 356 -8.19 -14.33 -4.82
C ASN A 356 -8.72 -15.15 -3.63
N SER A 357 -9.97 -15.61 -3.67
CA SER A 357 -10.64 -16.24 -2.53
C SER A 357 -11.02 -17.70 -2.78
N ALA A 358 -11.17 -18.45 -1.69
CA ALA A 358 -11.83 -19.76 -1.73
C ALA A 358 -13.34 -19.52 -1.74
N VAL A 359 -13.95 -19.52 -2.94
CA VAL A 359 -15.36 -19.14 -3.15
C VAL A 359 -16.32 -19.95 -2.26
N ASN A 360 -16.05 -21.23 -2.07
CA ASN A 360 -16.82 -22.13 -1.19
C ASN A 360 -16.76 -21.76 0.30
N LEU A 361 -15.74 -21.02 0.73
CA LEU A 361 -15.69 -20.44 2.08
C LEU A 361 -16.50 -19.15 2.18
N LEU A 362 -16.67 -18.43 1.07
CA LEU A 362 -17.42 -17.17 1.04
C LEU A 362 -18.93 -17.40 0.99
N VAL A 363 -19.38 -18.30 0.12
CA VAL A 363 -20.81 -18.62 -0.06
C VAL A 363 -21.05 -20.13 -0.08
N SER A 364 -22.23 -20.52 0.41
CA SER A 364 -22.69 -21.91 0.43
C SER A 364 -23.52 -22.23 -0.82
N GLY A 365 -23.13 -23.28 -1.56
CA GLY A 365 -23.95 -23.85 -2.64
C GLY A 365 -24.91 -24.94 -2.15
N VAL A 366 -25.83 -25.43 -2.99
CA VAL A 366 -26.79 -26.48 -2.60
C VAL A 366 -26.08 -27.73 -2.04
N LEU A 367 -24.99 -28.15 -2.68
CA LEU A 367 -24.19 -29.31 -2.24
C LEU A 367 -23.61 -29.14 -0.83
N SER A 368 -23.32 -27.91 -0.39
CA SER A 368 -22.81 -27.68 0.97
C SER A 368 -23.81 -28.10 2.06
N LYS A 369 -25.12 -28.12 1.74
CA LYS A 369 -26.13 -28.65 2.66
C LYS A 369 -26.07 -30.17 2.83
N TRP A 370 -25.43 -30.88 1.90
CA TRP A 370 -25.28 -32.33 1.94
C TRP A 370 -24.02 -32.75 2.71
N PHE A 371 -23.09 -31.83 2.93
CA PHE A 371 -21.84 -32.07 3.63
C PHE A 371 -21.85 -31.29 4.95
N GLU A 372 -22.00 -31.99 6.06
CA GLU A 372 -21.93 -31.35 7.38
C GLU A 372 -20.52 -30.85 7.69
N GLY A 373 -20.43 -29.73 8.40
CA GLY A 373 -19.25 -29.37 9.18
C GLY A 373 -18.43 -28.16 8.71
N VAL A 374 -18.84 -27.45 7.65
CA VAL A 374 -18.21 -26.18 7.22
C VAL A 374 -19.27 -25.12 6.96
N LYS A 375 -19.15 -23.98 7.64
CA LYS A 375 -19.98 -22.79 7.42
C LYS A 375 -19.29 -21.86 6.43
N SER A 376 -20.06 -21.19 5.57
CA SER A 376 -19.54 -20.09 4.76
C SER A 376 -19.58 -18.76 5.52
N LEU A 377 -18.85 -17.76 5.03
CA LEU A 377 -18.91 -16.40 5.54
C LEU A 377 -20.33 -15.83 5.44
N ALA A 378 -21.03 -16.09 4.33
CA ALA A 378 -22.42 -15.71 4.16
C ALA A 378 -23.33 -16.28 5.28
N GLU A 379 -23.17 -17.56 5.62
CA GLU A 379 -23.92 -18.17 6.73
C GLU A 379 -23.60 -17.53 8.08
N ILE A 380 -22.33 -17.22 8.34
CA ILE A 380 -21.91 -16.55 9.57
C ILE A 380 -22.51 -15.14 9.65
N ILE A 381 -22.49 -14.38 8.55
CA ILE A 381 -23.08 -13.03 8.50
C ILE A 381 -24.59 -13.09 8.80
N ILE A 382 -25.30 -14.08 8.25
CA ILE A 382 -26.75 -14.23 8.45
C ILE A 382 -27.08 -14.69 9.87
N LYS A 383 -26.42 -15.74 10.37
CA LYS A 383 -26.86 -16.47 11.57
C LYS A 383 -26.09 -16.11 12.83
N GLU A 384 -24.83 -15.70 12.68
CA GLU A 384 -23.86 -15.63 13.77
C GLU A 384 -23.02 -14.34 13.71
N ARG A 385 -23.60 -13.24 13.22
CA ARG A 385 -22.87 -11.97 12.97
C ARG A 385 -22.03 -11.49 14.14
N LYS A 386 -22.50 -11.70 15.39
CA LYS A 386 -21.78 -11.36 16.62
C LYS A 386 -20.40 -12.04 16.73
N LYS A 387 -20.19 -13.19 16.06
CA LYS A 387 -18.90 -13.89 16.02
C LYS A 387 -17.85 -13.18 15.17
N LEU A 388 -18.25 -12.25 14.31
CA LEU A 388 -17.32 -11.39 13.56
C LEU A 388 -16.71 -10.28 14.44
N GLY A 389 -17.21 -10.11 15.67
CA GLY A 389 -16.75 -9.08 16.59
C GLY A 389 -16.97 -7.67 16.04
N ASP A 390 -16.06 -6.76 16.36
CA ASP A 390 -16.08 -5.36 15.90
C ASP A 390 -15.34 -5.17 14.56
N SER A 391 -14.91 -6.26 13.92
CA SER A 391 -14.21 -6.22 12.64
C SER A 391 -15.14 -5.74 11.54
N SER A 392 -14.67 -4.78 10.76
CA SER A 392 -15.32 -4.33 9.53
C SER A 392 -14.75 -5.12 8.35
N PHE A 393 -15.51 -5.25 7.28
CA PHE A 393 -15.13 -5.97 6.07
C PHE A 393 -15.28 -5.05 4.86
N VAL A 394 -14.30 -5.07 3.97
CA VAL A 394 -14.49 -4.62 2.59
C VAL A 394 -14.35 -5.83 1.71
N ILE A 395 -15.43 -6.17 1.01
CA ILE A 395 -15.51 -7.37 0.18
C ILE A 395 -15.72 -6.92 -1.26
N VAL A 396 -14.75 -7.27 -2.12
CA VAL A 396 -14.91 -7.15 -3.57
C VAL A 396 -15.61 -8.39 -4.09
N THR A 397 -16.74 -8.18 -4.77
CA THR A 397 -17.49 -9.24 -5.45
C THR A 397 -17.57 -8.98 -6.96
N SER A 398 -17.66 -10.05 -7.74
CA SER A 398 -17.88 -10.08 -9.18
C SER A 398 -19.17 -10.84 -9.51
N SER A 399 -19.36 -12.02 -8.92
CA SER A 399 -20.51 -12.90 -9.19
C SER A 399 -21.20 -13.43 -7.93
N LEU A 400 -20.70 -13.04 -6.75
CA LEU A 400 -21.22 -13.48 -5.47
C LEU A 400 -22.44 -12.67 -5.01
N ASP A 401 -23.54 -12.76 -5.75
CA ASP A 401 -24.77 -11.98 -5.48
C ASP A 401 -25.31 -12.20 -4.06
N LEU A 402 -25.29 -13.44 -3.57
CA LEU A 402 -25.70 -13.75 -2.20
C LEU A 402 -24.86 -13.00 -1.16
N LEU A 403 -23.55 -12.88 -1.38
CA LEU A 403 -22.68 -12.15 -0.45
C LEU A 403 -22.83 -10.64 -0.61
N THR A 404 -23.00 -10.16 -1.84
CA THR A 404 -23.32 -8.75 -2.15
C THR A 404 -24.59 -8.32 -1.41
N ALA A 405 -25.64 -9.14 -1.46
CA ALA A 405 -26.91 -8.88 -0.77
C ALA A 405 -26.76 -8.79 0.76
N LEU A 406 -25.72 -9.38 1.35
CA LEU A 406 -25.47 -9.35 2.80
C LEU A 406 -24.67 -8.13 3.27
N GLY A 407 -24.25 -7.25 2.36
CA GLY A 407 -23.61 -5.98 2.71
C GLY A 407 -24.52 -5.07 3.54
N ASP A 408 -23.91 -4.17 4.31
CA ASP A 408 -24.64 -3.09 4.98
C ASP A 408 -24.81 -1.89 4.05
N ARG A 409 -23.74 -1.55 3.31
CA ARG A 409 -23.75 -0.59 2.19
C ARG A 409 -22.89 -1.13 1.06
N ALA A 410 -23.15 -0.64 -0.14
CA ALA A 410 -22.44 -1.11 -1.32
C ALA A 410 -22.30 -0.02 -2.37
N ILE A 411 -21.23 -0.15 -3.16
CA ILE A 411 -21.09 0.49 -4.45
C ILE A 411 -20.93 -0.56 -5.53
N TYR A 412 -21.34 -0.23 -6.74
CA TYR A 412 -20.86 -0.92 -7.93
C TYR A 412 -19.99 0.00 -8.76
N LEU A 413 -19.01 -0.57 -9.46
CA LEU A 413 -18.16 0.15 -10.38
C LEU A 413 -18.64 -0.05 -11.82
N GLU A 414 -18.85 1.06 -12.52
CA GLU A 414 -19.16 1.12 -13.94
C GLU A 414 -18.38 2.28 -14.58
N ASP A 415 -17.70 2.00 -15.70
CA ASP A 415 -16.74 2.89 -16.35
C ASP A 415 -15.71 3.48 -15.38
N HIS A 416 -15.27 2.64 -14.43
CA HIS A 416 -14.37 3.02 -13.32
C HIS A 416 -14.91 4.06 -12.34
N LYS A 417 -16.21 4.41 -12.42
CA LYS A 417 -16.88 5.32 -11.48
C LYS A 417 -17.63 4.52 -10.42
N ALA A 418 -17.58 5.00 -9.18
CA ALA A 418 -18.38 4.45 -8.10
C ALA A 418 -19.82 4.95 -8.23
N LYS A 419 -20.77 4.01 -8.18
CA LYS A 419 -22.21 4.28 -8.17
C LYS A 419 -22.84 3.61 -6.95
N TYR A 420 -23.87 4.24 -6.40
CA TYR A 420 -24.62 3.69 -5.29
C TYR A 420 -25.33 2.40 -5.70
N LEU A 421 -25.18 1.34 -4.91
CA LEU A 421 -25.99 0.13 -5.05
C LEU A 421 -27.06 0.12 -3.96
N ASP A 422 -28.32 0.28 -4.35
CA ASP A 422 -29.45 0.06 -3.45
C ASP A 422 -29.56 -1.45 -3.14
N LEU A 423 -29.08 -1.83 -1.96
CA LEU A 423 -29.13 -3.22 -1.51
C LEU A 423 -30.54 -3.73 -1.23
N GLY A 424 -31.50 -2.83 -0.94
CA GLY A 424 -32.91 -3.20 -0.79
C GLY A 424 -33.48 -3.69 -2.11
N LEU A 425 -33.36 -2.87 -3.16
CA LEU A 425 -33.77 -3.23 -4.51
C LEU A 425 -33.02 -4.47 -5.02
N PHE A 426 -31.70 -4.51 -4.83
CA PHE A 426 -30.88 -5.64 -5.24
C PHE A 426 -31.33 -6.98 -4.60
N ARG A 427 -31.69 -6.96 -3.30
CA ARG A 427 -32.21 -8.15 -2.61
C ARG A 427 -33.54 -8.62 -3.20
N GLU A 428 -34.44 -7.69 -3.53
CA GLU A 428 -35.72 -8.03 -4.17
C GLU A 428 -35.52 -8.66 -5.54
N GLU A 429 -34.67 -8.04 -6.38
CA GLU A 429 -34.35 -8.55 -7.71
C GLU A 429 -33.68 -9.93 -7.65
N LEU A 430 -32.72 -10.11 -6.74
CA LEU A 430 -32.06 -11.40 -6.52
C LEU A 430 -33.07 -12.49 -6.09
N GLY A 431 -34.02 -12.14 -5.22
CA GLY A 431 -35.08 -13.05 -4.80
C GLY A 431 -35.97 -13.49 -5.97
N ARG A 432 -36.45 -12.53 -6.79
CA ARG A 432 -37.24 -12.82 -8.00
C ARG A 432 -36.44 -13.68 -8.98
N TYR A 433 -35.17 -13.35 -9.21
CA TYR A 433 -34.28 -14.09 -10.09
C TYR A 433 -34.13 -15.55 -9.65
N TYR A 434 -33.91 -15.82 -8.36
CA TYR A 434 -33.82 -17.21 -7.89
C TYR A 434 -35.14 -17.98 -7.96
N LEU A 435 -36.28 -17.32 -7.75
CA LEU A 435 -37.60 -17.96 -7.93
C LEU A 435 -37.84 -18.34 -9.40
N GLU A 436 -37.51 -17.45 -10.34
CA GLU A 436 -37.61 -17.73 -11.78
C GLU A 436 -36.63 -18.84 -12.21
N LEU A 437 -35.41 -18.81 -11.69
CA LEU A 437 -34.42 -19.86 -11.95
C LEU A 437 -34.92 -21.22 -11.44
N ALA A 438 -35.50 -21.25 -10.25
CA ALA A 438 -36.06 -22.45 -9.65
C ALA A 438 -37.25 -23.00 -10.47
N SER A 439 -38.16 -22.14 -10.94
CA SER A 439 -39.30 -22.58 -11.76
C SER A 439 -38.84 -23.22 -13.08
N ARG A 440 -37.78 -22.68 -13.70
CA ARG A 440 -37.16 -23.26 -14.90
C ARG A 440 -36.52 -24.63 -14.64
N PHE A 441 -35.85 -24.82 -13.50
CA PHE A 441 -35.22 -26.11 -13.15
C PHE A 441 -36.23 -27.20 -12.77
N ILE A 442 -37.30 -26.83 -12.06
CA ILE A 442 -38.30 -27.79 -11.56
C ILE A 442 -39.37 -28.08 -12.63
N GLY A 443 -39.38 -27.35 -13.76
CA GLY A 443 -40.30 -27.57 -14.88
C GLY A 443 -41.74 -27.16 -14.57
N ILE A 444 -41.96 -26.29 -13.58
CA ILE A 444 -43.28 -25.72 -13.31
C ILE A 444 -43.56 -24.73 -14.44
N LYS A 445 -44.33 -25.18 -15.44
CA LYS A 445 -45.08 -24.25 -16.29
C LYS A 445 -45.94 -23.42 -15.34
N ASN A 446 -45.77 -22.11 -15.35
CA ASN A 446 -46.71 -21.19 -14.72
C ASN A 446 -48.08 -21.43 -15.35
N GLU A 447 -48.90 -22.31 -14.76
CA GLU A 447 -50.33 -22.32 -14.98
C GLU A 447 -50.90 -21.14 -14.20
N ARG A 448 -51.00 -20.03 -14.94
CA ARG A 448 -51.79 -18.81 -14.77
C ARG A 448 -52.18 -18.36 -13.36
#